data_AF-A0A7W0U8I5-F1
#
_entry.id   AF-A0A7W0U8I5-F1
#
_cell.length_a   1.000
_cell.length_b   1.000
_cell.length_c   1.000
_cell.angle_alpha   90.00
_cell.angle_beta   90.00
_cell.angle_gamma   90.00
#
_symmetry.space_group_name_H-M   'P 1'
#
loop_
_entity.id
_entity.type
_entity.pdbx_description
1 polymer ?
#
loop_
_entity_poly.entity_id
_entity_poly.type
_entity_poly.pdbx_seq_one_letter_code
_entity_poly.pdbx_strand_id
1 'polypeptide(L)'
;MADDSETMEGRRMTPRSSKIDPATQRVLAGIEDPALAARYPDRTHFISSGHPDQGEMATRALFAGDPVVLVFPDGHELLVTPERARGFAGLLLLAAAFVHRLRRTKTDTDAVQFPLARIEARDSAGQPIAA
;
A
#
# COMPACT_ATOMS: atom_id res chain seq x y z
N MET A 1 -8.29 60.10 -12.63
CA MET A 1 -9.55 59.64 -13.24
C MET A 1 -9.15 58.98 -14.54
N ALA A 2 -9.05 57.67 -14.71
CA ALA A 2 -9.34 56.46 -13.92
C ALA A 2 -8.11 55.52 -14.12
N ASP A 3 -7.56 54.84 -13.12
CA ASP A 3 -8.02 53.59 -12.47
C ASP A 3 -8.31 52.44 -13.44
N ASP A 4 -7.26 51.92 -14.07
CA ASP A 4 -7.27 50.62 -14.74
C ASP A 4 -6.65 49.59 -13.77
N SER A 5 -7.49 49.08 -12.88
CA SER A 5 -7.18 47.92 -12.06
C SER A 5 -7.18 46.68 -12.94
N GLU A 6 -5.99 46.28 -13.37
CA GLU A 6 -5.72 44.96 -13.94
C GLU A 6 -6.19 43.91 -12.94
N THR A 7 -7.40 43.42 -13.22
CA THR A 7 -8.05 42.35 -12.50
C THR A 7 -7.15 41.14 -12.67
N MET A 8 -6.41 40.79 -11.61
CA MET A 8 -5.77 39.49 -11.54
C MET A 8 -6.89 38.46 -11.64
N GLU A 9 -7.08 37.92 -12.85
CA GLU A 9 -7.92 36.78 -13.10
C GLU A 9 -7.49 35.72 -12.11
N GLY A 10 -8.38 35.52 -11.13
CA GLY A 10 -8.30 34.42 -10.21
C GLY A 10 -8.14 33.20 -11.08
N ARG A 11 -6.92 32.65 -11.07
CA ARG A 11 -6.63 31.28 -11.45
C ARG A 11 -7.42 30.44 -10.47
N ARG A 12 -8.74 30.35 -10.69
CA ARG A 12 -9.59 29.26 -10.23
C ARG A 12 -8.96 28.05 -10.88
N MET A 13 -7.95 27.50 -10.21
CA MET A 13 -7.79 26.07 -10.16
C MET A 13 -9.16 25.56 -9.73
N THR A 14 -9.97 25.20 -10.73
CA THR A 14 -11.00 24.19 -10.51
C THR A 14 -10.29 23.10 -9.74
N PRO A 15 -10.69 22.78 -8.49
CA PRO A 15 -10.18 21.58 -7.89
C PRO A 15 -10.63 20.50 -8.86
N ARG A 16 -9.69 19.93 -9.61
CA ARG A 16 -9.92 18.60 -10.15
C ARG A 16 -10.38 17.85 -8.92
N SER A 17 -11.63 17.39 -8.93
CA SER A 17 -12.11 16.41 -7.98
C SER A 17 -11.27 15.17 -8.25
N SER A 18 -10.00 15.22 -7.83
CA SER A 18 -9.12 14.10 -7.71
C SER A 18 -9.76 13.33 -6.58
N LYS A 19 -10.61 12.35 -6.94
CA LYS A 19 -11.06 11.35 -6.00
C LYS A 19 -9.83 10.93 -5.21
N ILE A 20 -9.85 11.21 -3.91
CA ILE A 20 -8.76 10.84 -3.02
C ILE A 20 -8.56 9.34 -3.20
N ASP A 21 -7.30 8.96 -3.38
CA ASP A 21 -6.90 7.57 -3.51
C ASP A 21 -7.41 6.73 -2.31
N PRO A 22 -7.98 5.53 -2.52
CA PRO A 22 -8.58 4.74 -1.44
C PRO A 22 -7.64 4.49 -0.24
N ALA A 23 -6.38 4.16 -0.48
CA ALA A 23 -5.39 3.97 0.57
C ALA A 23 -5.10 5.27 1.33
N THR A 24 -5.00 6.40 0.62
CA THR A 24 -4.85 7.72 1.25
C THR A 24 -6.05 8.06 2.13
N GLN A 25 -7.27 7.81 1.64
CA GLN A 25 -8.49 8.01 2.42
C GLN A 25 -8.48 7.14 3.68
N ARG A 26 -7.98 5.89 3.58
CA ARG A 26 -7.90 4.99 4.73
C ARG A 26 -6.92 5.46 5.80
N VAL A 27 -5.75 5.95 5.38
CA VAL A 27 -4.77 6.54 6.30
C VAL A 27 -5.35 7.75 7.02
N LEU A 28 -6.05 8.65 6.30
CA LEU A 28 -6.71 9.82 6.90
C LEU A 28 -7.77 9.39 7.93
N ALA A 29 -8.60 8.41 7.61
CA ALA A 29 -9.58 7.87 8.56
C ALA A 29 -8.92 7.31 9.84
N GLY A 30 -7.76 6.65 9.72
CA GLY A 30 -7.02 6.16 10.89
C GLY A 30 -6.39 7.27 11.74
N ILE A 31 -6.04 8.41 11.15
CA ILE A 31 -5.56 9.59 11.89
C ILE A 31 -6.71 10.21 12.71
N GLU A 32 -7.92 10.21 12.16
CA GLU A 32 -9.12 10.73 12.80
C GLU A 32 -9.72 9.77 13.84
N ASP A 33 -9.59 8.46 13.63
CA ASP A 33 -10.08 7.40 14.52
C ASP A 33 -8.93 6.49 15.02
N PRO A 34 -8.40 6.73 16.23
CA PRO A 34 -7.37 5.89 16.83
C PRO A 34 -7.79 4.42 17.02
N ALA A 35 -9.10 4.16 17.22
CA ALA A 35 -9.61 2.81 17.37
C ALA A 35 -9.65 2.06 16.02
N LEU A 36 -9.70 2.79 14.90
CA LEU A 36 -9.48 2.25 13.57
C LEU A 36 -8.00 1.94 13.34
N ALA A 37 -7.11 2.89 13.67
CA ALA A 37 -5.67 2.71 13.53
C ALA A 37 -5.14 1.49 14.31
N ALA A 38 -5.65 1.26 15.52
CA ALA A 38 -5.27 0.13 16.38
C ALA A 38 -5.58 -1.26 15.79
N ARG A 39 -6.37 -1.35 14.71
CA ARG A 39 -6.70 -2.62 14.02
C ARG A 39 -5.60 -3.08 13.07
N TYR A 40 -4.64 -2.22 12.79
CA TYR A 40 -3.54 -2.49 11.88
C TYR A 40 -2.26 -2.74 12.66
N PRO A 41 -1.44 -3.74 12.26
CA PRO A 41 -0.14 -3.91 12.88
C PRO A 41 0.78 -2.71 12.61
N ASP A 42 1.78 -2.52 13.47
CA ASP A 42 2.76 -1.45 13.30
C ASP A 42 3.47 -1.53 11.95
N ARG A 43 3.77 -0.36 11.37
CA ARG A 43 4.47 -0.20 10.08
C ARG A 43 3.71 -0.78 8.87
N THR A 44 2.39 -0.88 8.96
CA THR A 44 1.54 -1.29 7.84
C THR A 44 1.62 -0.29 6.68
N HIS A 45 1.83 -0.79 5.46
CA HIS A 45 1.76 -0.01 4.23
C HIS A 45 0.38 -0.12 3.59
N PHE A 46 -0.30 1.01 3.38
CA PHE A 46 -1.58 1.05 2.68
C PHE A 46 -1.34 1.33 1.20
N ILE A 47 -1.89 0.48 0.34
CA ILE A 47 -1.71 0.54 -1.12
C ILE A 47 -3.08 0.37 -1.77
N SER A 48 -3.45 1.27 -2.67
CA SER A 48 -4.71 1.12 -3.40
C SER A 48 -4.62 -0.02 -4.40
N SER A 49 -5.67 -0.84 -4.47
CA SER A 49 -5.69 -2.01 -5.35
C SER A 49 -5.67 -1.68 -6.85
N GLY A 50 -5.96 -0.42 -7.20
CA GLY A 50 -5.87 0.10 -8.56
C GLY A 50 -4.54 0.79 -8.89
N HIS A 51 -3.59 0.87 -7.96
CA HIS A 51 -2.31 1.52 -8.21
C HIS A 51 -1.48 0.69 -9.21
N PRO A 52 -0.91 1.29 -10.28
CA PRO A 52 -0.20 0.53 -11.33
C PRO A 52 0.97 -0.29 -10.77
N ASP A 53 1.66 0.25 -9.77
CA ASP A 53 2.83 -0.39 -9.15
C ASP A 53 2.50 -1.17 -7.86
N GLN A 54 1.22 -1.47 -7.60
CA GLN A 54 0.80 -2.10 -6.33
C GLN A 54 1.57 -3.39 -6.02
N GLY A 55 1.86 -4.20 -7.05
CA GLY A 55 2.53 -5.47 -6.90
C GLY A 55 4.00 -5.30 -6.49
N GLU A 56 4.70 -4.32 -7.06
CA GLU A 56 6.07 -4.01 -6.66
C GLU A 56 6.12 -3.45 -5.25
N MET A 57 5.23 -2.50 -4.92
CA MET A 57 5.17 -1.87 -3.60
C MET A 57 4.86 -2.91 -2.51
N ALA A 58 3.84 -3.75 -2.72
CA ALA A 58 3.45 -4.80 -1.78
C ALA A 58 4.59 -5.81 -1.60
N THR A 59 5.20 -6.25 -2.71
CA THR A 59 6.33 -7.19 -2.66
C THR A 59 7.49 -6.62 -1.86
N ARG A 60 7.90 -5.37 -2.12
CA ARG A 60 9.00 -4.73 -1.39
C ARG A 60 8.72 -4.66 0.12
N ALA A 61 7.52 -4.24 0.51
CA ALA A 61 7.13 -4.14 1.91
C ALA A 61 7.13 -5.53 2.59
N LEU A 62 6.54 -6.54 1.96
CA LEU A 62 6.50 -7.91 2.51
C LEU A 62 7.90 -8.52 2.65
N PHE A 63 8.80 -8.27 1.70
CA PHE A 63 10.20 -8.70 1.81
C PHE A 63 10.97 -7.95 2.91
N ALA A 64 10.59 -6.71 3.22
CA ALA A 64 11.10 -5.98 4.38
C ALA A 64 10.51 -6.47 5.72
N GLY A 65 9.54 -7.40 5.68
CA GLY A 65 8.84 -7.91 6.85
C GLY A 65 7.74 -6.98 7.35
N ASP A 66 7.32 -6.02 6.52
CA ASP A 66 6.27 -5.07 6.86
C ASP A 66 4.90 -5.60 6.38
N PRO A 67 3.83 -5.44 7.18
CA PRO A 67 2.47 -5.76 6.75
C PRO A 67 2.02 -4.82 5.62
N VAL A 68 1.14 -5.33 4.75
CA VAL A 68 0.56 -4.58 3.63
C VAL A 68 -0.95 -4.68 3.69
N VAL A 69 -1.64 -3.56 3.48
CA VAL A 69 -3.08 -3.51 3.27
C VAL A 69 -3.34 -3.05 1.84
N LEU A 70 -3.97 -3.92 1.04
CA LEU A 70 -4.54 -3.53 -0.24
C LEU A 70 -5.95 -2.98 -0.02
N VAL A 71 -6.17 -1.71 -0.36
CA VAL A 71 -7.46 -1.03 -0.17
C VAL A 71 -8.20 -0.96 -1.50
N PHE A 72 -9.41 -1.53 -1.55
CA PHE A 72 -10.26 -1.53 -2.73
C PHE A 72 -11.13 -0.27 -2.80
N PRO A 73 -11.60 0.14 -3.99
CA PRO A 73 -12.43 1.35 -4.14
C PRO A 73 -13.76 1.33 -3.39
N ASP A 74 -14.26 0.15 -3.04
CA ASP A 74 -15.46 -0.08 -2.23
C ASP A 74 -15.19 -0.03 -0.71
N GLY A 75 -13.93 0.19 -0.33
CA GLY A 75 -13.46 0.23 1.04
C GLY A 75 -13.09 -1.13 1.62
N HIS A 76 -13.37 -2.23 0.92
CA HIS A 76 -12.89 -3.55 1.35
C HIS A 76 -11.36 -3.60 1.34
N GLU A 77 -10.80 -4.48 2.17
CA GLU A 77 -9.36 -4.54 2.37
C GLU A 77 -8.83 -5.96 2.37
N LEU A 78 -7.57 -6.11 1.97
CA LEU A 78 -6.80 -7.34 2.14
C LEU A 78 -5.56 -7.04 2.97
N LEU A 79 -5.52 -7.53 4.21
CA LEU A 79 -4.33 -7.45 5.05
C LEU A 79 -3.44 -8.67 4.79
N VAL A 80 -2.21 -8.41 4.38
CA VAL A 80 -1.15 -9.41 4.23
C VAL A 80 -0.10 -9.16 5.29
N THR A 81 0.00 -10.07 6.25
CA THR A 81 1.00 -10.02 7.32
C THR A 81 2.07 -11.08 7.05
N PRO A 82 3.33 -10.69 6.77
CA PRO A 82 4.39 -11.67 6.61
C PRO A 82 4.64 -12.38 7.95
N GLU A 83 4.68 -13.71 7.93
CA GLU A 83 5.16 -14.46 9.09
C GLU A 83 6.64 -14.17 9.23
N ARG A 84 7.04 -13.56 10.36
CA ARG A 84 8.44 -13.20 10.60
C ARG A 84 9.33 -14.43 10.44
N ALA A 85 10.07 -14.51 9.34
CA ALA A 85 11.33 -15.23 9.29
C ALA A 85 12.29 -14.49 10.23
N ARG A 86 12.21 -14.78 11.54
CA ARG A 86 13.04 -14.12 12.55
C ARG A 86 14.53 -14.27 12.19
N GLY A 87 15.24 -13.15 12.09
CA GLY A 87 16.71 -13.11 12.00
C GLY A 87 17.31 -13.40 10.62
N PHE A 88 18.44 -14.11 10.61
CA PHE A 88 19.27 -14.39 9.42
C PHE A 88 18.52 -14.98 8.22
N ALA A 89 17.41 -15.69 8.45
CA ALA A 89 16.59 -16.28 7.38
C ALA A 89 15.93 -15.22 6.48
N GLY A 90 15.44 -14.10 7.04
CA GLY A 90 14.88 -13.01 6.25
C GLY A 90 15.93 -12.31 5.39
N LEU A 91 17.15 -12.15 5.93
CA LEU A 91 18.27 -11.53 5.22
C LEU A 91 18.82 -12.43 4.11
N LEU A 92 18.83 -13.75 4.31
CA LEU A 92 19.17 -14.74 3.29
C LEU A 92 18.13 -14.80 2.16
N LEU A 93 16.84 -14.69 2.48
CA LEU A 93 15.79 -14.61 1.45
C LEU A 93 15.89 -13.32 0.61
N LEU A 94 16.16 -12.17 1.25
CA LEU A 94 16.43 -10.92 0.54
C LEU A 94 17.68 -11.02 -0.36
N ALA A 95 18.77 -11.59 0.16
CA ALA A 95 19.98 -11.82 -0.61
C ALA A 95 19.74 -12.78 -1.79
N ALA A 96 19.00 -13.87 -1.58
CA ALA A 96 18.63 -14.81 -2.63
C ALA A 96 17.76 -14.15 -3.71
N ALA A 97 16.77 -13.34 -3.33
CA ALA A 97 15.93 -12.59 -4.27
C ALA A 97 16.76 -11.57 -5.06
N PHE A 98 17.72 -10.91 -4.43
CA PHE A 98 18.64 -9.97 -5.09
C PHE A 98 19.58 -10.66 -6.07
N VAL A 99 20.15 -11.82 -5.70
CA VAL A 99 20.97 -12.65 -6.59
C VAL A 99 20.15 -13.21 -7.75
N HIS A 100 18.90 -13.62 -7.50
CA HIS A 100 17.98 -14.06 -8.55
C HIS A 100 17.71 -12.93 -9.55
N ARG A 101 17.41 -11.72 -9.04
CA ARG A 101 17.20 -10.53 -9.87
C ARG A 101 18.41 -10.18 -10.72
N LEU A 102 19.63 -10.30 -10.21
CA LEU A 102 20.87 -10.07 -10.97
C LEU A 102 21.12 -11.15 -12.03
N ARG A 103 20.63 -12.37 -11.83
CA ARG A 103 20.75 -13.49 -12.78
C ARG A 103 19.66 -13.49 -13.87
N ARG A 104 18.61 -12.67 -13.76
CA ARG A 104 17.52 -12.53 -14.75
C ARG A 104 17.94 -11.72 -15.99
N THR A 105 18.96 -12.19 -16.72
CA THR A 105 19.11 -11.87 -18.15
C THR A 105 18.58 -12.97 -19.07
N LYS A 106 18.06 -14.07 -18.53
CA LYS A 106 17.33 -15.08 -19.30
C LYS A 106 16.02 -15.43 -18.64
N THR A 107 14.98 -15.27 -19.43
CA THR A 107 13.60 -15.68 -19.27
C THR A 107 13.51 -17.03 -18.56
N ASP A 108 13.12 -17.03 -17.28
CA ASP A 108 12.44 -18.16 -16.70
C ASP A 108 11.46 -17.68 -15.64
N THR A 109 10.29 -18.30 -15.64
CA THR A 109 9.13 -17.95 -14.81
C THR A 109 9.35 -18.53 -13.42
N ASP A 110 10.45 -18.15 -12.78
CA ASP A 110 10.73 -18.57 -11.42
C ASP A 110 9.77 -17.81 -10.50
N ALA A 111 8.74 -18.53 -10.06
CA ALA A 111 7.81 -18.09 -9.05
C ALA A 111 8.63 -17.67 -7.82
N VAL A 112 8.65 -16.36 -7.56
CA VAL A 112 9.26 -15.83 -6.34
C VAL A 112 8.48 -16.41 -5.17
N GLN A 113 9.07 -17.35 -4.44
CA GLN A 113 8.46 -17.93 -3.26
C GLN A 113 8.45 -16.86 -2.17
N PHE A 114 7.27 -16.27 -1.97
CA PHE A 114 7.06 -15.31 -0.90
C PHE A 114 7.27 -15.99 0.47
N PRO A 115 7.82 -15.28 1.47
CA PRO A 115 7.78 -15.79 2.84
C PRO A 115 6.35 -16.13 3.22
N LEU A 116 6.16 -17.14 4.08
CA LEU A 116 4.83 -17.52 4.55
C LEU A 116 4.12 -16.26 5.06
N ALA A 117 2.90 -16.01 4.61
CA ALA A 117 2.15 -14.81 4.95
C ALA A 117 0.74 -15.20 5.37
N ARG A 118 0.24 -14.55 6.42
CA ARG A 118 -1.17 -14.60 6.79
C ARG A 118 -1.92 -13.57 5.96
N ILE A 119 -2.96 -14.02 5.26
CA ILE A 119 -3.83 -13.18 4.45
C ILE A 119 -5.20 -13.13 5.12
N GLU A 120 -5.74 -11.92 5.31
CA GLU A 120 -7.03 -11.69 5.95
C GLU A 120 -7.85 -10.70 5.11
N ALA A 121 -9.03 -11.13 4.66
CA ALA A 121 -9.99 -10.27 4.00
C ALA A 121 -10.76 -9.48 5.05
N ARG A 122 -10.96 -8.18 4.80
CA ARG A 122 -11.60 -7.25 5.73
C ARG A 122 -12.69 -6.44 5.04
N ASP A 123 -13.71 -6.09 5.81
CA ASP A 123 -14.77 -5.20 5.37
C ASP A 123 -14.31 -3.73 5.37
N SER A 124 -15.21 -2.82 4.98
CA SER A 124 -14.92 -1.38 4.95
C SER A 124 -14.70 -0.76 6.33
N ALA A 125 -15.19 -1.42 7.39
CA ALA A 125 -14.85 -1.05 8.76
C ALA A 125 -13.47 -1.58 9.18
N GLY A 126 -12.78 -2.37 8.35
CA GLY A 126 -11.49 -2.98 8.69
C GLY A 126 -11.64 -4.17 9.65
N GLN A 127 -12.81 -4.78 9.70
CA GLN A 127 -13.06 -6.00 10.47
C GLN A 127 -12.83 -7.24 9.61
N PRO A 128 -12.32 -8.34 10.18
CA PRO A 128 -12.17 -9.60 9.45
C PRO A 128 -13.52 -10.09 8.92
N ILE A 129 -13.56 -10.42 7.63
CA ILE A 129 -14.68 -11.16 7.04
C ILE A 129 -14.43 -12.64 7.37
N ALA A 130 -15.26 -13.23 8.23
CA ALA A 130 -15.17 -14.65 8.53
C ALA A 130 -15.34 -15.45 7.23
N ALA A 131 -14.37 -16.32 6.95
CA ALA A 131 -14.44 -17.32 5.88
C ALA A 131 -15.17 -18.58 6.35
#